data_AF-A0A699THJ2-F1
#
_entry.id   AF-A0A699THJ2-F1
#
_cell.length_a   1.000
_cell.length_b   1.000
_cell.length_c   1.000
_cell.angle_alpha   90.00
_cell.angle_beta   90.00
_cell.angle_gamma   90.00
#
_symmetry.space_group_name_H-M   'P 1'
#
loop_
_entity.id
_entity.type
_entity.pdbx_description
1 polymer ?
#
loop_
_entity_poly.entity_id
_entity_poly.type
_entity_poly.pdbx_seq_one_letter_code
_entity_poly.pdbx_strand_id
1 'polypeptide(L)' 'AVQPATILSADQKLARRNELKARGTLLMALPDKHQLKFNSHKDAKTLMEAIEKHFGRNTETKKLQKTLLKQ' A
#
# COMPACT_ATOMS: atom_id res chain seq x y z
N ALA A 1 6.58 36.40 -0.42
CA ALA A 1 6.97 35.39 0.57
C ALA A 1 7.09 34.05 -0.14
N VAL A 2 8.29 33.50 -0.25
CA VAL A 2 8.52 32.19 -0.89
C VAL A 2 8.21 31.13 0.15
N GLN A 3 7.22 30.28 -0.14
CA GLN A 3 6.85 29.16 0.71
C GLN A 3 8.08 28.26 0.91
N PRO A 4 8.44 27.86 2.14
CA PRO A 4 9.57 26.97 2.33
C PRO A 4 9.24 25.64 1.67
N ALA A 5 10.06 25.27 0.67
CA ALA A 5 10.07 23.92 0.13
C ALA A 5 10.15 22.96 1.32
N THR A 6 9.10 22.15 1.45
CA THR A 6 8.73 21.39 2.63
C THR A 6 9.93 20.58 3.14
N ILE A 7 10.57 21.03 4.22
CA ILE A 7 11.53 20.20 4.96
C ILE A 7 10.69 19.12 5.64
N LEU A 8 10.47 17.99 4.95
CA LEU A 8 9.87 16.83 5.62
C LEU A 8 10.81 16.40 6.76
N SER A 9 10.26 16.31 7.96
CA SER A 9 10.95 15.78 9.14
C SER A 9 11.45 14.36 8.86
N ALA A 10 12.51 13.93 9.55
CA ALA A 10 13.07 12.58 9.43
C ALA A 10 12.00 11.49 9.61
N ASP A 11 11.05 11.73 10.51
CA ASP A 11 9.91 10.85 10.76
C ASP A 11 8.95 10.76 9.55
N GLN A 12 8.61 11.90 8.93
CA GLN A 12 7.76 11.90 7.74
C GLN A 12 8.43 11.20 6.55
N LYS A 13 9.76 11.35 6.41
CA LYS A 13 10.53 10.63 5.39
C LYS A 13 10.52 9.12 5.64
N LEU A 14 10.64 8.70 6.90
CA LEU A 14 10.55 7.29 7.30
C LEU A 14 9.14 6.73 7.00
N ALA A 15 8.09 7.43 7.43
CA ALA A 15 6.70 7.05 7.20
C ALA A 15 6.40 6.86 5.72
N ARG A 16 6.84 7.79 4.86
CA ARG A 16 6.66 7.68 3.40
C ARG A 16 7.38 6.49 2.79
N ARG A 17 8.58 6.15 3.28
CA ARG A 17 9.31 4.94 2.83
C ARG A 17 8.57 3.67 3.25
N ASN A 18 8.06 3.63 4.47
CA ASN A 18 7.30 2.49 4.98
C ASN A 18 5.99 2.30 4.21
N GLU A 19 5.30 3.39 3.88
CA GLU A 19 4.10 3.36 3.04
C GLU A 19 4.38 2.82 1.64
N LEU A 20 5.44 3.31 0.98
CA LEU A 20 5.84 2.81 -0.33
C LEU A 20 6.19 1.32 -0.29
N LYS A 21 6.89 0.87 0.76
CA LYS A 21 7.23 -0.55 0.95
C LYS A 21 5.96 -1.39 1.16
N ALA A 22 5.04 -0.93 1.99
CA ALA A 22 3.76 -1.62 2.24
C ALA A 22 2.93 -1.73 0.96
N ARG A 23 2.84 -0.65 0.16
CA ARG A 23 2.17 -0.66 -1.14
C ARG A 23 2.81 -1.63 -2.12
N GLY A 24 4.14 -1.62 -2.20
CA GLY A 24 4.90 -2.56 -3.04
C GLY A 24 4.60 -4.01 -2.68
N THR A 25 4.63 -4.36 -1.39
CA THR A 25 4.28 -5.71 -0.91
C THR A 25 2.84 -6.10 -1.25
N LEU A 26 1.88 -5.19 -1.04
CA LEU A 26 0.48 -5.44 -1.37
C LEU A 26 0.28 -5.70 -2.86
N LEU A 27 0.92 -4.92 -3.73
CA LEU A 27 0.84 -5.10 -5.19
C LEU A 27 1.52 -6.40 -5.64
N MET A 28 2.71 -6.72 -5.12
CA MET A 28 3.45 -7.95 -5.47
C MET A 28 2.70 -9.22 -5.11
N ALA A 29 1.89 -9.19 -4.06
CA ALA A 29 1.09 -10.33 -3.64
C ALA A 29 -0.26 -10.44 -4.40
N LEU A 30 -0.54 -9.55 -5.36
CA LEU A 30 -1.64 -9.66 -6.31
C LEU A 30 -1.16 -10.29 -7.63
N PRO A 31 -2.05 -11.04 -8.33
CA PRO A 31 -1.77 -11.48 -9.69
C PRO A 31 -1.56 -10.27 -10.61
N ASP A 32 -0.59 -10.36 -11.53
CA ASP A 32 -0.15 -9.28 -12.42
C ASP A 32 -1.31 -8.54 -13.14
N LYS A 33 -2.27 -9.30 -13.67
CA LYS A 33 -3.51 -8.78 -14.31
C LYS A 33 -4.33 -7.82 -13.45
N HIS A 34 -4.19 -7.88 -12.13
CA HIS A 34 -4.91 -7.03 -11.18
C HIS A 34 -4.04 -5.88 -10.64
N GLN A 35 -2.70 -5.97 -10.72
CA GLN A 35 -1.79 -4.96 -10.15
C GLN A 35 -2.03 -3.56 -10.73
N LEU A 36 -2.19 -3.47 -12.05
CA LEU A 36 -2.45 -2.19 -12.73
C LEU A 36 -3.76 -1.54 -12.27
N LYS A 37 -4.77 -2.35 -11.92
CA LYS A 37 -6.09 -1.88 -11.49
C LYS A 37 -6.04 -1.24 -10.10
N PHE A 38 -5.09 -1.64 -9.26
CA PHE A 38 -4.95 -1.16 -7.88
C PHE A 38 -3.80 -0.17 -7.68
N ASN A 39 -2.95 0.07 -8.69
CA ASN A 39 -1.80 0.99 -8.59
C ASN A 39 -2.20 2.47 -8.38
N SER A 40 -3.46 2.83 -8.66
CA SER A 40 -3.98 4.19 -8.49
C SER A 40 -4.09 4.64 -7.02
N HIS A 41 -4.10 3.72 -6.06
CA HIS A 41 -4.22 4.03 -4.64
C HIS A 41 -2.91 4.53 -4.07
N LYS A 42 -2.91 5.76 -3.55
CA LYS A 42 -1.73 6.42 -2.99
C LYS A 42 -1.31 5.89 -1.62
N ASP A 43 -2.26 5.33 -0.88
CA ASP A 43 -2.07 4.82 0.48
C ASP A 43 -2.20 3.30 0.54
N ALA A 44 -1.38 2.65 1.36
CA ALA A 44 -1.45 1.22 1.59
C ALA A 44 -2.80 0.77 2.18
N LYS A 45 -3.40 1.61 3.02
CA LYS A 45 -4.69 1.31 3.66
C LYS A 45 -5.82 1.27 2.64
N THR A 46 -5.97 2.33 1.83
CA THR A 46 -6.99 2.38 0.77
C THR A 46 -6.78 1.29 -0.27
N LEU A 47 -5.52 0.97 -0.59
CA LEU A 47 -5.17 -0.15 -1.45
C LEU A 47 -5.71 -1.48 -0.88
N MET A 48 -5.49 -1.75 0.41
CA MET A 48 -5.98 -2.97 1.06
C MET A 48 -7.51 -3.05 1.07
N GLU A 49 -8.21 -1.96 1.40
CA GLU A 49 -9.68 -1.92 1.37
C GLU A 49 -10.25 -2.16 -0.03
N ALA A 50 -9.62 -1.59 -1.06
CA ALA A 50 -10.02 -1.82 -2.45
C ALA A 50 -9.83 -3.29 -2.86
N ILE A 51 -8.73 -3.92 -2.46
CA ILE A 51 -8.48 -5.34 -2.68
C ILE A 51 -9.53 -6.17 -1.95
N GLU A 52 -9.81 -5.91 -0.67
CA GLU A 52 -10.84 -6.60 0.11
C GLU A 52 -12.24 -6.48 -0.50
N LYS A 53 -12.60 -5.30 -1.02
CA LYS A 53 -13.87 -5.05 -1.68
C LYS A 53 -13.99 -5.78 -3.02
N HIS A 54 -12.92 -5.83 -3.80
CA HIS A 54 -12.93 -6.43 -5.14
C HIS A 54 -12.91 -7.96 -5.11
N PHE A 55 -12.11 -8.54 -4.22
CA PHE A 55 -11.97 -9.98 -4.10
C PHE A 55 -13.00 -10.62 -3.16
N GLY A 56 -13.71 -9.78 -2.39
CA GLY A 56 -14.39 -10.22 -1.18
C GLY A 56 -13.36 -10.68 -0.14
N ARG A 57 -13.78 -10.86 1.11
CA ARG A 57 -12.95 -11.35 2.21
C ARG A 57 -12.63 -12.85 2.05
N ASN A 58 -11.96 -13.17 0.94
CA ASN A 58 -11.68 -14.49 0.43
C ASN A 58 -10.29 -15.01 0.91
N THR A 59 -9.91 -16.18 0.40
CA THR A 59 -8.64 -16.82 0.73
C THR A 59 -7.41 -16.00 0.29
N GLU A 60 -7.49 -15.27 -0.83
CA GLU A 60 -6.39 -14.44 -1.33
C GLU A 60 -6.14 -13.22 -0.45
N THR A 61 -7.20 -12.51 -0.05
CA THR A 61 -7.10 -11.38 0.91
C THR A 61 -6.63 -11.84 2.28
N LYS A 62 -7.03 -13.03 2.75
CA LYS A 62 -6.47 -13.64 3.97
C LYS A 62 -4.97 -13.97 3.83
N LYS A 63 -4.53 -14.48 2.68
CA LYS A 63 -3.11 -14.75 2.42
C LYS A 63 -2.29 -13.46 2.43
N LEU A 64 -2.78 -12.42 1.78
CA LEU A 64 -2.20 -11.06 1.79
C LEU A 64 -2.04 -10.51 3.22
N GLN A 65 -3.09 -10.64 4.04
CA GLN A 65 -3.05 -10.20 5.44
C GLN A 65 -2.00 -10.96 6.25
N LYS A 66 -1.91 -12.29 6.08
CA LYS A 66 -0.88 -13.12 6.71
C LYS A 66 0.54 -12.74 6.28
N THR A 67 0.73 -12.41 5.00
CA THR A 67 2.02 -11.97 4.48
C THR A 67 2.43 -10.62 5.09
N LEU A 68 1.49 -9.71 5.34
CA LEU A 68 1.75 -8.44 6.03
C LEU A 68 2.06 -8.63 7.52
N LEU A 69 1.33 -9.51 8.22
CA LEU A 69 1.50 -9.73 9.67
C LEU A 69 2.83 -10.42 10.05
N LYS A 70 3.53 -10.99 9.06
CA LYS A 70 4.74 -11.78 9.26
C LYS A 70 6.02 -10.97 8.99
N GLN A 71 5.89 -9.68 8.65
CA GLN A 71 7.01 -8.76 8.42
C GLN A 71 7.33 -7.94 9.67
#